data_AF-A0A0Q7ANR4-F1
#
_entry.id   AF-A0A0Q7ANR4-F1
#
_cell.length_a   1.000
_cell.length_b   1.000
_cell.length_c   1.000
_cell.angle_alpha   90.00
_cell.angle_beta   90.00
_cell.angle_gamma   90.00
#
_symmetry.space_group_name_H-M   'P 1'
#
loop_
_entity.id
_entity.type
_entity.pdbx_description
1 polymer ?
#
loop_
_entity_poly.entity_id
_entity_poly.type
_entity_poly.pdbx_seq_one_letter_code
_entity_poly.pdbx_strand_id
1 'polypeptide(L)'
;MRPDQRAAWLELDRLAPWLAHADRIAVEVTATLIATFRVAGSSMAPPLFTRMETMLGRLGLTPADRSKVSAPRPVGGNRFADRGKRPAAKAKP
;
A
#
# COMPACT_ATOMS: atom_id res chain seq x y z
N MET A 1 9.11 13.51 -19.44
CA MET A 1 9.71 13.42 -18.10
C MET A 1 11.23 13.57 -18.16
N ARG A 2 11.79 14.29 -17.19
CA ARG A 2 13.25 14.36 -16.92
C ARG A 2 13.77 13.01 -16.38
N PRO A 3 15.10 12.74 -16.41
CA PRO A 3 15.65 11.45 -15.95
C PRO A 3 15.34 11.10 -14.48
N ASP A 4 15.42 12.07 -13.58
CA ASP A 4 15.06 11.98 -12.16
C ASP A 4 13.59 11.59 -11.97
N GLN A 5 12.70 12.24 -12.74
CA GLN A 5 11.27 11.96 -12.74
C GLN A 5 10.96 10.56 -13.28
N ARG A 6 11.68 10.12 -14.33
CA ARG A 6 11.54 8.77 -14.88
C ARG A 6 12.02 7.70 -13.91
N ALA A 7 13.09 7.95 -13.16
CA ALA A 7 13.53 7.04 -12.10
C ALA A 7 12.44 6.88 -11.03
N ALA A 8 11.85 7.99 -10.57
CA ALA A 8 10.72 7.96 -9.63
C ALA A 8 9.49 7.25 -10.21
N TRP A 9 9.20 7.41 -11.51
CA TRP A 9 8.16 6.65 -12.20
C TRP A 9 8.39 5.15 -12.08
N LEU A 10 9.59 4.68 -12.45
CA LEU A 10 9.92 3.25 -12.45
C LEU A 10 9.85 2.65 -11.05
N GLU A 11 10.09 3.44 -10.01
CA GLU A 11 9.88 3.02 -8.63
C GLU A 11 8.38 2.87 -8.29
N LEU A 12 7.54 3.83 -8.68
CA LEU A 12 6.09 3.73 -8.51
C LEU A 12 5.52 2.52 -9.27
N ASP A 13 5.97 2.32 -10.51
CA ASP A 13 5.58 1.18 -11.35
C ASP A 13 5.99 -0.17 -10.73
N ARG A 14 7.17 -0.24 -10.10
CA ARG A 14 7.58 -1.44 -9.36
C ARG A 14 6.69 -1.73 -8.14
N LEU A 15 6.18 -0.69 -7.48
CA LEU A 15 5.33 -0.82 -6.28
C LEU A 15 3.88 -1.13 -6.63
N ALA A 16 3.37 -0.56 -7.72
CA ALA A 16 1.97 -0.67 -8.14
C ALA A 16 1.85 -0.61 -9.67
N PRO A 17 2.26 -1.69 -10.38
CA PRO A 17 2.37 -1.69 -11.85
C PRO A 17 1.04 -1.46 -12.57
N TRP A 18 -0.08 -1.82 -11.94
CA TRP A 18 -1.41 -1.59 -12.49
C TRP A 18 -1.74 -0.08 -12.62
N LEU A 19 -1.16 0.77 -11.77
CA LEU A 19 -1.42 2.22 -11.79
C LEU A 19 -0.77 2.92 -12.98
N ALA A 20 0.32 2.36 -13.53
CA ALA A 20 1.00 2.95 -14.68
C ALA A 20 0.10 3.09 -15.92
N HIS A 21 -0.94 2.26 -16.02
CA HIS A 21 -1.95 2.32 -17.07
C HIS A 21 -3.27 2.93 -16.60
N ALA A 22 -3.79 2.49 -15.45
CA ALA A 22 -5.11 2.92 -14.96
C ALA A 22 -5.14 4.42 -14.58
N ASP A 23 -4.06 4.90 -13.95
CA ASP A 23 -3.97 6.25 -13.37
C ASP A 23 -2.69 6.96 -13.84
N ARG A 24 -2.33 6.77 -15.11
CA ARG A 24 -1.05 7.21 -15.70
C ARG A 24 -0.71 8.67 -15.38
N ILE A 25 -1.66 9.59 -15.52
CA ILE A 25 -1.45 11.02 -15.25
C ILE A 25 -1.17 11.28 -13.77
N ALA A 26 -1.88 10.59 -12.87
CA ALA A 26 -1.67 10.72 -11.44
C ALA A 26 -0.29 10.16 -11.04
N VAL A 27 0.14 9.06 -11.64
CA VAL A 27 1.50 8.53 -11.48
C VAL A 27 2.55 9.53 -11.97
N GLU A 28 2.30 10.19 -13.12
CA GLU A 28 3.23 11.18 -13.67
C GLU A 28 3.46 12.38 -12.75
N VAL A 29 2.36 12.93 -12.23
CA VAL A 29 2.38 14.04 -11.28
C VAL A 29 3.10 13.63 -10.00
N THR A 30 2.81 12.42 -9.48
CA THR A 30 3.42 11.92 -8.25
C THR A 30 4.93 11.73 -8.42
N ALA A 31 5.38 11.08 -9.50
CA ALA A 31 6.80 10.90 -9.79
C ALA A 31 7.53 12.24 -9.97
N THR A 32 6.86 13.24 -10.56
CA THR A 32 7.40 14.60 -10.67
C THR A 32 7.61 15.25 -9.30
N LEU A 33 6.64 15.10 -8.39
CA LEU A 33 6.72 15.63 -7.03
C LEU A 33 7.79 14.90 -6.20
N ILE A 34 7.89 13.58 -6.30
CA ILE A 34 8.94 12.79 -5.65
C ILE A 34 10.33 13.24 -6.12
N ALA A 35 10.53 13.39 -7.43
CA ALA A 35 11.79 13.87 -7.97
C ALA A 35 12.13 15.28 -7.47
N THR A 36 11.13 16.16 -7.41
CA THR A 36 11.28 17.52 -6.86
C THR A 36 11.67 17.49 -5.38
N PHE A 37 11.01 16.65 -4.58
CA PHE A 37 11.35 16.46 -3.17
C PHE A 37 12.76 15.91 -2.98
N ARG A 38 13.23 14.99 -3.83
CA ARG A 38 14.59 14.44 -3.73
C ARG A 38 15.69 15.46 -4.02
N VAL A 39 15.37 16.50 -4.80
CA VAL A 39 16.30 17.61 -5.08
C VAL A 39 16.21 18.69 -4.00
N ALA A 40 14.99 19.11 -3.63
CA ALA A 40 14.77 20.23 -2.73
C ALA A 40 14.79 19.85 -1.24
N GLY A 41 14.52 18.58 -0.92
CA GLY A 41 14.42 18.08 0.46
C GLY A 41 13.43 18.90 1.30
N SER A 42 13.87 19.29 2.50
CA SER A 42 13.11 20.14 3.42
C SER A 42 12.88 21.56 2.90
N SER A 43 13.60 22.00 1.86
CA SER A 43 13.40 23.30 1.22
C SER A 43 12.29 23.28 0.16
N MET A 44 11.64 22.13 -0.07
CA MET A 44 10.49 22.04 -0.96
C MET A 44 9.36 22.95 -0.47
N ALA A 45 8.74 23.71 -1.38
CA ALA A 45 7.64 24.59 -1.03
C ALA A 45 6.48 23.80 -0.35
N PRO A 46 5.96 24.25 0.81
CA PRO A 46 4.95 23.50 1.57
C PRO A 46 3.72 23.06 0.74
N PRO A 47 3.17 23.87 -0.18
CA PRO A 47 2.04 23.43 -1.01
C PRO A 47 2.35 22.22 -1.91
N LEU A 48 3.59 22.12 -2.40
CA LEU A 48 4.01 20.97 -3.22
C LEU A 48 4.19 19.73 -2.36
N PHE A 49 4.69 19.89 -1.13
CA PHE A 49 4.82 18.79 -0.18
C PHE A 49 3.46 18.21 0.19
N THR A 50 2.49 19.06 0.56
CA THR A 50 1.11 18.65 0.83
C THR A 50 0.46 17.98 -0.39
N ARG A 51 0.71 18.51 -1.60
CA ARG A 51 0.21 17.89 -2.83
C ARG A 51 0.83 16.52 -3.07
N MET A 52 2.11 16.33 -2.76
CA MET A 52 2.78 15.03 -2.86
C MET A 52 2.15 14.00 -1.93
N GLU A 53 1.96 14.34 -0.65
CA GLU A 53 1.28 13.46 0.32
C GLU A 53 -0.13 13.10 -0.14
N THR A 54 -0.90 14.09 -0.63
CA THR A 54 -2.24 13.88 -1.18
C THR A 54 -2.24 12.90 -2.35
N MET A 55 -1.30 13.06 -3.29
CA MET A 55 -1.20 12.18 -4.46
C MET A 55 -0.82 10.74 -4.07
N LEU A 56 0.09 10.57 -3.10
CA LEU A 56 0.45 9.25 -2.56
C LEU A 56 -0.76 8.55 -1.94
N GLY A 57 -1.61 9.28 -1.19
CA GLY A 57 -2.86 8.77 -0.65
C GLY A 57 -3.84 8.32 -1.73
N ARG A 58 -4.00 9.11 -2.80
CA ARG A 58 -4.88 8.76 -3.93
C ARG A 58 -4.43 7.49 -4.65
N LEU A 59 -3.13 7.23 -4.72
CA LEU A 59 -2.56 6.02 -5.32
C LEU A 59 -2.55 4.82 -4.36
N GLY A 60 -3.01 4.97 -3.11
CA GLY A 60 -2.98 3.90 -2.10
C GLY A 60 -1.57 3.55 -1.62
N LEU A 61 -0.61 4.47 -1.76
CA LEU A 61 0.80 4.24 -1.46
C LEU A 61 1.20 4.73 -0.06
N THR A 62 0.25 5.09 0.79
CA THR A 62 0.51 5.45 2.19
C THR A 62 0.41 4.25 3.13
N PRO A 63 1.08 4.28 4.31
CA PRO A 63 0.90 3.24 5.32
C PRO A 63 -0.56 3.04 5.74
N ALA A 64 -1.34 4.13 5.83
CA ALA A 64 -2.75 4.07 6.20
C ALA A 64 -3.63 3.39 5.14
N ASP A 65 -3.24 3.45 3.87
CA ASP A 65 -3.94 2.72 2.81
C ASP A 65 -3.59 1.24 2.83
N ARG A 66 -2.35 0.86 3.17
CA ARG A 66 -1.97 -0.55 3.34
C ARG A 66 -2.74 -1.23 4.46
N SER A 67 -3.12 -0.52 5.53
CA SER A 67 -3.95 -1.10 6.60
C SER A 67 -5.39 -1.39 6.19
N LYS A 68 -5.86 -0.90 5.03
CA LYS A 68 -7.22 -1.16 4.52
C LYS A 68 -7.32 -2.47 3.74
N VAL A 69 -6.20 -3.16 3.51
CA VAL A 69 -6.20 -4.49 2.88
C VAL A 69 -6.76 -5.51 3.86
N SER A 70 -8.04 -5.84 3.69
CA SER A 70 -8.72 -6.89 4.45
C SER A 70 -8.74 -8.17 3.64
N ALA A 71 -8.29 -9.28 4.24
CA ALA A 71 -8.47 -10.59 3.64
C ALA A 71 -9.94 -11.04 3.82
N PRO A 72 -10.54 -11.71 2.82
CA PRO A 72 -11.85 -12.32 2.98
C PRO A 72 -11.86 -13.22 4.22
N ARG A 73 -12.92 -13.17 5.03
CA ARG A 73 -13.09 -14.11 6.13
C ARG A 73 -13.08 -15.53 5.55
N PRO A 74 -12.26 -16.46 6.07
CA PRO A 74 -12.21 -17.83 5.56
C PRO A 74 -13.63 -18.41 5.55
N VAL A 75 -14.07 -18.88 4.38
CA VAL A 75 -15.35 -19.59 4.23
C VAL A 75 -15.08 -21.06 4.54
N GLY A 76 -15.26 -21.42 5.81
CA GLY A 76 -15.05 -22.79 6.30
C GLY A 76 -14.57 -22.81 7.74
N GLY A 77 -15.12 -23.74 8.53
CA GLY A 77 -14.63 -24.00 9.87
C GLY A 77 -13.19 -24.54 9.86
N ASN A 78 -12.48 -24.36 10.96
CA ASN A 78 -11.14 -24.94 11.11
C ASN A 78 -11.21 -26.47 10.94
N ARG A 79 -10.54 -27.01 9.91
CA ARG A 79 -10.43 -28.46 9.62
C ARG A 79 -9.82 -29.30 10.76
N PHE A 80 -9.24 -28.64 11.76
CA PHE A 80 -8.63 -29.26 12.93
C PHE A 80 -9.40 -29.00 14.24
N ALA A 81 -10.62 -28.45 14.18
CA ALA A 81 -11.40 -28.10 15.37
C ALA A 81 -11.60 -29.27 16.37
N ASP A 82 -11.57 -30.51 15.89
CA ASP A 82 -11.78 -31.71 16.71
C ASP A 82 -10.49 -32.40 17.17
N ARG A 83 -9.30 -31.92 16.77
CA ARG A 83 -8.02 -32.60 17.02
C ARG A 83 -7.40 -32.31 18.39
N GLY A 84 -8.01 -31.48 19.23
CA GLY A 84 -7.47 -31.07 20.53
C GLY A 84 -8.44 -31.21 21.72
N LYS A 85 -9.63 -31.79 21.53
CA LYS A 85 -10.59 -31.96 22.62
C LYS A 85 -10.12 -33.08 23.54
N ARG A 86 -9.76 -32.74 24.78
CA ARG A 86 -9.46 -33.72 25.83
C ARG A 86 -10.72 -34.57 26.06
N PRO A 87 -10.63 -35.92 26.05
CA PRO A 87 -11.80 -36.75 26.27
C PRO A 87 -12.42 -36.42 27.64
N ALA A 88 -13.75 -36.27 27.66
CA ALA A 88 -14.49 -36.04 28.89
C ALA A 88 -14.22 -37.17 29.88
N ALA A 89 -13.85 -36.83 31.11
CA ALA A 89 -13.65 -37.81 32.17
C ALA A 89 -14.99 -38.55 32.39
N LYS A 90 -14.97 -39.89 32.25
CA LYS A 90 -16.15 -40.71 32.53
C LYS A 90 -16.54 -40.49 33.99
N ALA A 91 -17.79 -40.06 34.23
CA ALA A 91 -18.36 -40.02 35.56
C ALA A 91 -18.33 -41.45 36.14
N LYS A 92 -17.73 -41.60 37.31
CA LYS A 92 -17.64 -42.87 38.05
C LYS A 92 -19.04 -43.18 38.63
N PRO A 93 -19.50 -44.45 38.58
CA PRO A 93 -20.83 -44.85 39.03
C PRO A 93 -21.07 -44.60 40.51
#